data_AF-A0A940DHA3-F1
#
_entry.id   AF-A0A940DHA3-F1
#
_cell.length_a   1.000
_cell.length_b   1.000
_cell.length_c   1.000
_cell.angle_alpha   90.00
_cell.angle_beta   90.00
_cell.angle_gamma   90.00
#
_symmetry.space_group_name_H-M   'P 1'
#
loop_
_entity.id
_entity.type
_entity.pdbx_description
1 polymer ?
#
loop_
_entity_poly.entity_id
_entity_poly.type
_entity_poly.pdbx_seq_one_letter_code
_entity_poly.pdbx_strand_id
1 'polypeptide(L)'
;MIFNKKERLLMNAIYSSASASGQCLLTPLEILSLIPYKADFREDDIDKTLEALKVDGYFAYDKALRKDETVYCIVLKEKGLSYERDKRTAKRKIIQRVALTIAFALLGYLIKVIISAIIA
;
A
#
# COMPACT_ATOMS: atom_id res chain seq x y z
N MET A 1 -2.33 1.27 -10.47
CA MET A 1 -2.88 1.53 -9.13
C MET A 1 -2.31 2.85 -8.64
N ILE A 2 -3.15 3.90 -8.62
CA ILE A 2 -2.76 5.21 -8.10
C ILE A 2 -3.44 5.31 -6.74
N PHE A 3 -2.79 4.78 -5.70
CA PHE A 3 -3.18 5.13 -4.35
C PHE A 3 -2.75 6.57 -4.10
N ASN A 4 -3.68 7.42 -3.69
CA ASN A 4 -3.32 8.71 -3.14
C ASN A 4 -2.50 8.51 -1.85
N LYS A 5 -1.66 9.48 -1.48
CA LYS A 5 -0.81 9.38 -0.26
C LYS A 5 -1.67 9.13 0.98
N LYS A 6 -2.83 9.78 1.07
CA LYS A 6 -3.81 9.66 2.15
C LYS A 6 -4.41 8.24 2.24
N GLU A 7 -4.92 7.72 1.12
CA GLU A 7 -5.49 6.35 1.03
C GLU A 7 -4.47 5.28 1.42
N ARG A 8 -3.22 5.43 0.97
CA ARG A 8 -2.15 4.49 1.31
C ARG A 8 -1.85 4.48 2.80
N LEU A 9 -1.92 5.63 3.47
CA LEU A 9 -1.70 5.74 4.91
C LEU A 9 -2.85 5.08 5.68
N LEU A 10 -4.09 5.42 5.34
CA LEU A 10 -5.28 4.83 5.94
C LEU A 10 -5.28 3.30 5.78
N MET A 11 -4.98 2.82 4.57
CA MET A 11 -4.92 1.39 4.29
C MET A 11 -3.83 0.67 5.10
N ASN A 12 -2.65 1.29 5.28
CA ASN A 12 -1.61 0.70 6.14
C ASN A 12 -2.06 0.67 7.60
N ALA A 13 -2.72 1.73 8.10
CA ALA A 13 -3.22 1.81 9.46
C ALA A 13 -4.29 0.75 9.74
N ILE A 14 -5.28 0.63 8.86
CA ILE A 14 -6.33 -0.39 8.94
C ILE A 14 -5.72 -1.79 8.89
N TYR A 15 -4.81 -2.04 7.94
CA TYR A 15 -4.18 -3.34 7.81
C TYR A 15 -3.31 -3.71 9.02
N SER A 16 -2.58 -2.76 9.62
CA SER A 16 -1.80 -3.04 10.83
C SER A 16 -2.65 -3.32 12.05
N SER A 17 -3.85 -2.74 12.11
CA SER A 17 -4.81 -2.94 13.20
C SER A 17 -5.78 -4.11 12.94
N ALA A 18 -5.77 -4.67 11.73
CA ALA A 18 -6.57 -5.82 11.37
C ALA A 18 -6.04 -7.08 12.05
N SER A 19 -6.96 -7.87 12.61
CA SER A 19 -6.64 -9.19 13.14
C SER A 19 -6.28 -10.18 12.03
N ALA A 20 -5.80 -11.38 12.38
CA ALA A 20 -5.49 -12.43 11.42
C ALA A 20 -6.69 -12.83 10.52
N SER A 21 -7.92 -12.56 10.98
CA SER A 21 -9.18 -12.74 10.24
C SER A 21 -9.54 -11.59 9.28
N GLY A 22 -8.74 -10.52 9.23
CA GLY A 22 -8.96 -9.36 8.38
C GLY A 22 -10.03 -8.38 8.87
N GLN A 23 -10.44 -8.48 10.13
CA GLN A 23 -11.46 -7.61 10.73
C GLN A 23 -10.82 -6.66 11.74
N CYS A 24 -11.31 -5.42 11.80
CA CYS A 24 -10.97 -4.48 12.87
C CYS A 24 -12.15 -3.56 13.23
N LEU A 25 -12.14 -3.12 14.48
CA LEU A 25 -13.02 -2.08 15.01
C LEU A 25 -12.13 -0.90 15.36
N LEU A 26 -12.39 0.25 14.77
CA LEU A 26 -11.58 1.45 15.01
C LEU A 26 -12.48 2.66 15.23
N THR A 27 -12.16 3.48 16.22
CA THR A 27 -12.73 4.82 16.39
C THR A 27 -12.02 5.82 15.46
N PRO A 28 -12.66 6.94 15.08
CA PRO A 28 -12.00 7.99 14.29
C PRO A 28 -10.69 8.48 14.93
N LEU A 29 -10.65 8.59 16.25
CA LEU A 29 -9.46 8.98 17.02
C LEU A 29 -8.33 7.93 16.92
N GLU A 30 -8.66 6.64 16.98
CA GLU A 30 -7.68 5.57 16.79
C GLU A 30 -7.13 5.55 15.37
N ILE A 31 -7.97 5.82 14.36
CA ILE A 31 -7.52 5.95 12.97
C ILE A 31 -6.53 7.10 12.85
N LEU A 32 -6.83 8.26 13.43
CA LEU A 32 -5.95 9.42 13.41
C LEU A 32 -4.63 9.17 14.14
N SER A 33 -4.64 8.46 15.27
CA SER A 33 -3.43 8.17 16.04
C SER A 33 -2.48 7.21 15.33
N LEU A 34 -3.00 6.33 14.48
CA LEU A 34 -2.22 5.40 13.64
C LEU A 34 -1.59 6.09 12.43
N ILE A 35 -2.09 7.26 12.03
CA ILE A 35 -1.58 8.01 10.89
C ILE A 35 -0.41 8.90 11.38
N PRO A 36 0.75 8.87 10.72
CA PRO A 36 1.87 9.69 11.13
C PRO A 36 1.52 11.18 10.99
N TYR A 37 1.72 11.95 12.08
CA TYR A 37 1.50 13.41 12.18
C TYR A 37 2.14 14.26 11.07
N LYS A 38 3.11 13.72 10.32
CA LYS A 38 3.71 14.37 9.15
C LYS A 38 2.80 14.39 7.92
N ALA A 39 1.69 13.65 7.92
CA ALA A 39 0.72 13.65 6.85
C ALA A 39 -0.40 14.65 7.16
N ASP A 40 -0.72 15.52 6.19
CA ASP A 40 -1.91 16.37 6.24
C ASP A 40 -3.16 15.49 6.08
N PHE A 41 -3.68 15.01 7.20
CA PHE A 41 -4.82 14.11 7.25
C PHE A 41 -5.78 14.58 8.35
N ARG A 42 -6.91 15.16 7.94
CA ARG A 42 -7.92 15.71 8.84
C ARG A 42 -9.05 14.71 9.05
N GLU A 43 -9.86 14.94 10.07
CA GLU A 43 -11.03 14.11 10.37
C GLU A 43 -12.04 14.10 9.20
N ASP A 44 -12.23 15.24 8.53
CA ASP A 44 -13.07 15.35 7.31
C ASP A 44 -12.57 14.49 6.13
N ASP A 45 -11.28 14.17 6.11
CA ASP A 45 -10.68 13.31 5.08
C ASP A 45 -10.89 11.83 5.38
N ILE A 46 -11.18 11.44 6.63
CA ILE A 46 -11.39 10.03 7.04
C ILE A 46 -12.53 9.43 6.24
N ASP A 47 -13.73 10.01 6.33
CA ASP A 47 -14.92 9.45 5.66
C ASP A 47 -14.75 9.39 4.14
N LYS A 48 -14.22 10.47 3.53
CA LYS A 48 -13.95 10.51 2.08
C LYS A 48 -12.98 9.41 1.65
N THR A 49 -11.92 9.20 2.42
CA THR A 49 -10.88 8.21 2.11
C THR A 49 -11.39 6.78 2.36
N LEU A 50 -12.19 6.57 3.41
CA LEU A 50 -12.84 5.29 3.69
C LEU A 50 -13.80 4.89 2.57
N GLU A 51 -14.59 5.84 2.08
CA GLU A 51 -15.55 5.60 1.01
C GLU A 51 -14.85 5.32 -0.33
N ALA A 52 -13.78 6.05 -0.66
CA ALA A 52 -12.95 5.77 -1.83
C ALA A 52 -12.36 4.35 -1.79
N LEU A 53 -11.78 3.94 -0.67
CA LEU A 53 -11.21 2.60 -0.50
C LEU A 53 -12.26 1.48 -0.48
N LYS A 54 -13.48 1.78 -0.02
CA LYS A 54 -14.64 0.88 -0.11
C LYS A 54 -15.05 0.66 -1.56
N VAL A 55 -15.15 1.72 -2.36
CA VAL A 55 -15.49 1.67 -3.79
C VAL A 55 -14.45 0.85 -4.56
N ASP A 56 -13.16 1.03 -4.26
CA ASP A 56 -12.08 0.25 -4.86
C ASP A 56 -12.06 -1.24 -4.44
N GLY A 57 -12.85 -1.59 -3.43
CA GLY A 57 -13.06 -2.95 -2.96
C GLY A 57 -11.93 -3.47 -2.08
N TYR A 58 -11.18 -2.60 -1.41
CA TYR A 58 -10.15 -3.02 -0.44
C TYR A 58 -10.76 -3.55 0.85
N PHE A 59 -11.85 -2.94 1.31
CA PHE A 59 -12.61 -3.36 2.48
C PHE A 59 -14.09 -2.99 2.36
N ALA A 60 -14.90 -3.54 3.26
CA ALA A 60 -16.21 -3.02 3.60
C ALA A 60 -16.13 -2.35 4.97
N TYR A 61 -16.91 -1.29 5.19
CA TYR A 61 -17.08 -0.72 6.51
C TYR A 61 -18.54 -0.36 6.78
N ASP A 62 -18.90 -0.47 8.05
CA ASP A 62 -20.17 -0.01 8.61
C ASP A 62 -19.91 0.88 9.83
N LYS A 63 -20.79 1.85 10.05
CA LYS A 63 -20.76 2.71 11.24
C LYS A 63 -21.66 2.12 12.31
N ALA A 64 -21.11 1.85 13.49
CA ALA A 64 -21.86 1.39 14.66
C ALA A 64 -21.76 2.44 15.76
N LEU A 65 -22.88 2.69 16.45
CA LEU A 65 -22.90 3.56 17.62
C LEU A 65 -22.67 2.71 18.87
N ARG A 66 -21.63 2.99 19.64
CA ARG A 66 -21.34 2.29 20.89
C ARG A 66 -21.14 3.30 22.01
N LYS A 67 -22.07 3.36 22.96
CA LYS A 67 -21.97 4.17 24.19
C LYS A 67 -21.45 5.61 23.92
N ASP A 68 -22.16 6.34 23.05
CA ASP A 68 -21.86 7.72 22.62
C ASP A 68 -20.64 7.93 21.70
N GLU A 69 -19.94 6.88 21.28
CA GLU A 69 -18.87 6.98 20.28
C GLU A 69 -19.22 6.27 18.97
N THR A 70 -18.83 6.88 17.84
CA THR A 70 -18.99 6.30 16.50
C THR A 70 -17.82 5.37 16.23
N VAL A 71 -18.10 4.08 16.05
CA VAL A 71 -17.10 3.04 15.77
C VAL A 71 -17.23 2.59 14.33
N TYR A 72 -16.11 2.46 13.62
CA TYR A 72 -16.05 1.89 12.28
C TYR A 72 -15.77 0.39 12.37
N CYS A 73 -16.73 -0.41 11.96
CA CYS A 73 -16.59 -1.85 11.76
C CYS A 73 -16.02 -2.10 10.37
N ILE A 74 -14.75 -2.48 10.27
CA ILE A 74 -14.06 -2.64 8.98
C ILE A 74 -13.73 -4.12 8.75
N VAL A 75 -14.05 -4.62 7.56
CA VAL A 75 -13.78 -5.98 7.11
C VAL A 75 -12.99 -5.93 5.81
N LEU A 76 -11.73 -6.39 5.86
CA LEU A 76 -10.85 -6.48 4.69
C LEU A 76 -11.41 -7.50 3.69
N LYS A 77 -11.38 -7.13 2.40
CA LYS A 77 -11.66 -8.04 1.29
C LYS A 77 -10.38 -8.70 0.79
N GLU A 78 -10.48 -9.60 -0.19
CA GLU A 78 -9.33 -10.29 -0.79
C GLU A 78 -8.22 -9.34 -1.28
N LYS A 79 -8.61 -8.18 -1.85
CA LYS A 79 -7.68 -7.12 -2.26
C LYS A 79 -6.95 -6.49 -1.07
N GLY A 80 -7.64 -6.30 0.05
CA GLY A 80 -7.07 -5.75 1.28
C GLY A 80 -6.14 -6.74 1.99
N LEU A 81 -6.50 -8.02 2.02
CA LEU A 81 -5.66 -9.10 2.56
C LEU A 81 -4.40 -9.33 1.72
N SER A 82 -4.49 -9.13 0.41
CA SER A 82 -3.35 -9.29 -0.50
C SER A 82 -2.47 -8.05 -0.57
N TYR A 83 -2.86 -6.93 0.03
CA TYR A 83 -2.15 -5.65 -0.04
C TYR A 83 -0.68 -5.74 0.42
N GLU A 84 -0.38 -6.46 1.51
CA GLU A 84 1.02 -6.61 1.95
C GLU A 84 1.83 -7.53 1.01
N ARG A 85 1.21 -8.60 0.53
CA ARG A 85 1.82 -9.51 -0.46
C ARG A 85 2.11 -8.78 -1.77
N ASP A 86 1.18 -7.95 -2.23
CA ASP A 86 1.31 -7.15 -3.44
C ASP A 86 2.38 -6.08 -3.30
N LYS A 87 2.45 -5.42 -2.13
CA LYS A 87 3.51 -4.46 -1.81
C LYS A 87 4.90 -5.11 -1.85
N ARG A 88 5.05 -6.32 -1.31
CA ARG A 88 6.31 -7.09 -1.38
C ARG A 88 6.63 -7.53 -2.81
N THR A 89 5.63 -8.00 -3.54
CA THR A 89 5.78 -8.47 -4.93
C THR A 89 6.14 -7.33 -5.88
N ALA A 90 5.54 -6.15 -5.71
CA ALA A 90 5.86 -4.95 -6.48
C ALA A 90 7.33 -4.53 -6.31
N LYS A 91 7.84 -4.54 -5.08
CA LYS A 91 9.27 -4.27 -4.81
C LYS A 91 10.17 -5.29 -5.51
N ARG A 92 9.85 -6.58 -5.41
CA ARG A 92 10.61 -7.65 -6.08
C ARG A 92 10.62 -7.48 -7.60
N LYS A 93 9.49 -7.14 -8.22
CA LYS A 93 9.40 -6.88 -9.67
C LYS A 93 10.31 -5.73 -10.11
N ILE A 94 10.37 -4.65 -9.33
CA ILE A 94 11.28 -3.52 -9.61
C ILE A 94 12.73 -3.98 -9.53
N ILE A 95 13.11 -4.69 -8.47
CA ILE A 95 14.47 -5.22 -8.29
C ILE A 95 14.85 -6.14 -9.46
N GLN A 96 13.96 -7.05 -9.85
CA GLN A 96 14.19 -7.96 -10.98
C GLN A 96 14.39 -7.21 -12.31
N ARG A 97 13.59 -6.18 -12.59
CA ARG A 97 13.74 -5.36 -13.79
C ARG A 97 15.06 -4.59 -13.79
N VAL A 98 15.44 -4.02 -12.65
CA VAL A 98 16.72 -3.31 -12.50
C VAL A 98 17.89 -4.27 -12.70
N ALA A 99 17.86 -5.44 -12.05
CA ALA A 99 18.89 -6.47 -12.22
C ALA A 99 19.03 -6.92 -13.68
N LEU A 100 17.91 -7.14 -14.38
CA LEU A 100 17.91 -7.50 -15.79
C LEU A 100 18.52 -6.41 -16.67
N THR A 101 18.20 -5.13 -16.38
CA THR A 101 18.75 -3.98 -17.12
C THR A 101 20.27 -3.89 -16.93
N ILE A 102 20.76 -4.11 -15.71
CA ILE A 102 22.19 -4.13 -15.40
C ILE A 102 22.89 -5.30 -16.12
N ALA A 103 22.28 -6.49 -16.13
CA ALA A 103 22.83 -7.65 -16.83
C ALA A 103 22.98 -7.40 -18.34
N PHE A 104 21.97 -6.82 -18.99
CA PHE A 104 22.06 -6.42 -20.40
C PHE A 104 23.11 -5.33 -20.65
N ALA A 105 23.24 -4.35 -19.76
CA ALA A 105 24.26 -3.32 -19.86
C ALA A 105 25.68 -3.90 -19.80
N LEU A 106 25.92 -4.86 -18.89
CA LEU A 106 27.19 -5.57 -18.79
C LEU A 106 27.48 -6.42 -20.03
N LEU A 107 26.48 -7.14 -20.56
CA LEU A 107 26.63 -7.89 -21.81
C LEU A 107 27.00 -6.99 -22.98
N GLY A 108 26.32 -5.85 -23.13
CA GLY A 108 26.65 -4.86 -24.17
C GLY A 108 28.07 -4.30 -24.02
N TYR A 109 28.50 -4.04 -22.78
CA TYR A 109 29.87 -3.61 -22.49
C TYR A 109 30.92 -4.67 -22.86
N LEU A 110 30.67 -5.94 -22.53
CA LEU A 110 31.57 -7.05 -22.88
C LEU A 110 31.75 -7.18 -24.40
N ILE A 111 30.67 -7.10 -25.16
CA ILE A 111 30.73 -7.13 -26.63
C ILE A 111 31.58 -5.98 -27.16
N LYS A 112 31.39 -4.76 -26.62
CA LYS A 112 32.17 -3.58 -26.99
C LYS A 112 33.67 -3.80 -26.75
N VAL A 113 34.05 -4.37 -25.59
CA VAL A 113 35.45 -4.67 -25.24
C VAL A 113 36.06 -5.68 -26.21
N ILE A 114 35.34 -6.75 -26.53
CA ILE A 114 35.83 -7.78 -27.47
C ILE A 114 36.09 -7.19 -28.86
N ILE A 115 35.15 -6.38 -29.37
CA ILE A 115 35.32 -5.72 -30.68
C ILE A 115 36.53 -4.77 -30.64
N SER A 116 36.68 -3.98 -29.56
CA SER A 116 37.84 -3.09 -29.43
C SER A 116 39.17 -3.83 -29.34
N ALA A 117 39.20 -5.05 -28.81
CA ALA A 117 40.41 -5.86 -28.70
C ALA A 117 40.81 -6.55 -30.01
N ILE A 118 39.87 -6.71 -30.96
CA ILE A 118 40.14 -7.29 -32.28
C ILE A 118 40.52 -6.20 -33.30
N ILE A 119 39.97 -4.99 -33.14
CA ILE A 119 40.21 -3.85 -34.04
C ILE A 119 41.45 -3.02 -33.64
N ALA A 120 41.89 -3.10 -32.38
CA ALA A 120 43.17 -2.55 -31.92
C ALA A 120 44.33 -3.50 -32.26
#